data_AF-A0A7R9MM56-F1
#
_entry.id   AF-A0A7R9MM56-F1
#
_cell.length_a   1.000
_cell.length_b   1.000
_cell.length_c   1.000
_cell.angle_alpha   90.00
_cell.angle_beta   90.00
_cell.angle_gamma   90.00
#
_symmetry.space_group_name_H-M   'P 1'
#
loop_
_entity.id
_entity.type
_entity.pdbx_description
1 polymer ?
#
loop_
_entity_poly.entity_id
_entity_poly.type
_entity_poly.pdbx_seq_one_letter_code
_entity_poly.pdbx_strand_id
1 'polypeptide(L)'
;MGKLTWMVLLATCIAGSLQSPQGFQTMDEMVDYINSLDTTWKAAKNFDDASQAQLGLLDRPAGYVPNPPPTYDTNEDIPETFDSREQWPDCASIKEIRDQASCGSCWAFAVVEAISDRICVASKGAQQVEISAEDMNSCSDAGSCDGGYIEMAYDYYVETGLVSGGLYNSKKGCQPYTIPGCDHHVKGKLPPCTSGGDTPACKHTCEASYNRTYTGDKHKGSKTYGFSLQNKEVQLDIMKNGPVAVGFTVCHSF
;
A
#
# COMPACT_ATOMS: atom_id res chain seq x y z
N MET A 1 17.64 39.72 24.91
CA MET A 1 16.86 39.42 23.69
C MET A 1 17.74 38.58 22.76
N GLY A 2 17.77 37.26 22.98
CA GLY A 2 18.47 36.32 22.10
C GLY A 2 17.51 35.88 21.00
N LYS A 3 17.85 36.13 19.73
CA LYS A 3 17.09 35.63 18.58
C LYS A 3 17.34 34.13 18.47
N LEU A 4 16.33 33.33 18.78
CA LEU A 4 16.32 31.89 18.53
C LEU A 4 16.04 31.72 17.03
N THR A 5 17.10 31.50 16.25
CA THR A 5 16.99 31.20 14.82
C THR A 5 16.56 29.74 14.71
N TRP A 6 15.26 29.51 14.47
CA TRP A 6 14.77 28.19 14.08
C TRP A 6 15.30 27.91 12.67
N MET A 7 16.38 27.12 12.57
CA MET A 7 16.73 26.49 11.30
C MET A 7 15.70 25.39 11.05
N VAL A 8 14.68 25.71 10.25
CA VAL A 8 13.85 24.71 9.60
C VAL A 8 14.73 24.00 8.58
N LEU A 9 15.35 22.89 8.99
CA LEU A 9 16.03 21.99 8.07
C LEU A 9 14.95 21.20 7.34
N LEU A 10 14.57 21.70 6.16
CA LEU A 10 13.87 20.90 5.17
C LEU A 10 14.75 19.70 4.83
N ALA A 11 14.24 18.50 5.06
CA ALA A 11 14.72 17.32 4.36
C ALA A 11 14.45 17.53 2.87
N THR A 12 15.45 18.03 2.14
CA THR A 12 15.33 18.25 0.70
C THR A 12 15.33 16.91 0.00
N CYS A 13 14.17 16.46 -0.48
CA CYS A 13 14.09 15.34 -1.41
C CYS A 13 14.53 15.86 -2.78
N ILE A 14 15.77 15.56 -3.17
CA ILE A 14 16.24 15.77 -4.54
C ILE A 14 15.85 14.51 -5.30
N ALA A 15 14.78 14.60 -6.10
CA ALA A 15 14.48 13.58 -7.10
C ALA A 15 15.65 13.55 -8.09
N GLY A 16 16.43 12.46 -8.06
CA GLY A 16 17.58 12.26 -8.96
C GLY A 16 18.93 12.23 -8.25
N SER A 17 19.15 11.25 -7.38
CA SER A 17 20.40 10.50 -7.20
C SER A 17 20.28 9.61 -5.96
N LEU A 18 20.80 8.38 -6.05
CA LEU A 18 20.90 7.40 -4.95
C LEU A 18 21.88 7.81 -3.83
N GLN A 19 22.27 9.09 -3.76
CA GLN A 19 23.17 9.59 -2.73
C GLN A 19 22.37 10.43 -1.75
N SER A 20 22.55 10.13 -0.46
CA SER A 20 21.96 10.96 0.58
C SER A 20 22.41 12.42 0.39
N PRO A 21 21.50 13.41 0.55
CA PRO A 21 21.83 14.82 0.32
C PRO A 21 22.94 15.35 1.24
N GLN A 22 23.31 14.60 2.28
CA GLN A 22 24.38 14.90 3.23
C GLN A 22 25.64 14.04 3.05
N GLY A 23 25.67 13.11 2.10
CA GLY A 23 26.86 12.31 1.80
C GLY A 23 27.20 11.22 2.81
N PHE A 24 26.22 10.73 3.58
CA PHE A 24 26.38 9.55 4.44
C PHE A 24 26.94 8.36 3.63
N GLN A 25 27.98 7.72 4.16
CA GLN A 25 28.66 6.58 3.56
C GLN A 25 28.02 5.26 4.00
N THR A 26 27.33 5.25 5.15
CA THR A 26 26.65 4.07 5.68
C THR A 26 25.26 4.40 6.20
N MET A 27 24.40 3.38 6.32
CA MET A 27 23.09 3.52 6.93
C MET A 27 23.19 3.86 8.43
N ASP A 28 24.21 3.35 9.11
CA ASP A 28 24.44 3.61 10.54
C ASP A 28 24.74 5.10 10.79
N GLU A 29 25.55 5.74 9.92
CA GLU A 29 25.79 7.19 9.99
C GLU A 29 24.51 8.01 9.85
N MET A 30 23.61 7.60 8.94
CA MET A 30 22.32 8.27 8.75
C MET A 30 21.43 8.09 9.98
N VAL A 31 21.37 6.87 10.54
CA VAL A 31 20.61 6.55 11.76
C VAL A 31 21.08 7.39 12.94
N ASP A 32 22.39 7.45 13.19
CA ASP A 32 22.96 8.22 14.29
C ASP A 32 22.69 9.72 14.12
N TYR A 33 22.83 10.24 12.89
CA TYR A 33 22.52 11.63 12.58
C TYR A 33 21.05 11.96 12.87
N ILE A 34 20.11 11.17 12.33
CA ILE A 34 18.67 11.39 12.56
C ILE A 34 18.37 11.35 14.06
N ASN A 35 18.91 10.37 14.79
CA ASN A 35 18.65 10.21 16.22
C ASN A 35 19.26 11.32 17.08
N SER A 36 20.27 12.03 16.57
CA SER A 36 20.86 13.23 17.19
C SER A 36 20.01 14.49 17.01
N LEU A 37 19.09 14.50 16.05
CA LEU A 37 18.14 15.59 15.83
C LEU A 37 16.96 15.48 16.81
N ASP A 38 16.34 16.64 17.08
CA ASP A 38 15.12 16.73 17.88
C ASP A 38 13.88 16.51 16.99
N THR A 39 13.76 15.30 16.44
CA THR A 39 12.63 14.86 15.62
C THR A 39 11.61 14.09 16.44
N THR A 40 10.39 13.97 15.91
CA THR A 40 9.28 13.23 16.54
C THR A 40 9.37 11.70 16.36
N TRP A 41 10.43 11.20 15.74
CA TRP A 41 10.63 9.79 15.41
C TRP A 41 12.09 9.38 15.65
N LYS A 42 12.33 8.07 15.75
CA LYS A 42 13.67 7.51 15.91
C LYS A 42 13.98 6.57 14.76
N ALA A 43 15.20 6.69 14.22
CA ALA A 43 15.69 5.86 13.14
C ALA A 43 16.32 4.57 13.70
N ALA A 44 16.15 3.49 12.95
CA ALA A 44 16.85 2.23 13.14
C ALA A 44 17.07 1.59 11.77
N LYS A 45 18.07 0.71 11.67
CA LYS A 45 18.37 0.03 10.42
C LYS A 45 17.32 -1.04 10.11
N ASN A 46 16.49 -0.79 9.10
CA ASN A 46 15.50 -1.74 8.58
C ASN A 46 15.99 -2.52 7.35
N PHE A 47 16.89 -1.94 6.57
CA PHE A 47 17.45 -2.53 5.35
C PHE A 47 18.98 -2.40 5.36
N ASP A 48 19.68 -3.35 4.73
CA ASP A 48 21.14 -3.24 4.52
C ASP A 48 21.47 -2.19 3.45
N ASP A 49 20.60 -2.03 2.45
CA ASP A 49 20.71 -1.06 1.36
C ASP A 49 19.31 -0.57 0.97
N ALA A 50 19.15 0.75 0.78
CA ALA A 50 17.91 1.37 0.32
C ALA A 50 17.50 0.90 -1.09
N SER A 51 18.43 0.42 -1.91
CA SER A 51 18.12 -0.21 -3.21
C SER A 51 17.27 -1.49 -3.09
N GLN A 52 17.18 -2.07 -1.90
CA GLN A 52 16.33 -3.23 -1.63
C GLN A 52 14.85 -2.85 -1.48
N ALA A 53 14.53 -1.57 -1.29
CA ALA A 53 13.16 -1.09 -1.23
C ALA A 53 12.50 -1.24 -2.60
N GLN A 54 11.43 -2.05 -2.68
CA GLN A 54 10.66 -2.26 -3.91
C GLN A 54 9.57 -1.20 -4.03
N LEU A 55 9.96 0.03 -4.36
CA LEU A 55 9.04 1.14 -4.56
C LEU A 55 8.52 1.12 -6.00
N GLY A 56 7.23 0.90 -6.18
CA GLY A 56 6.62 0.84 -7.52
C GLY A 56 5.36 1.67 -7.68
N LEU A 57 5.05 2.59 -6.76
CA LEU A 57 3.97 3.53 -7.01
C LEU A 57 4.46 4.61 -7.98
N LEU A 58 3.79 4.71 -9.13
CA LEU A 58 4.02 5.76 -10.11
C LEU A 58 3.14 6.97 -9.83
N ASP A 59 3.60 8.15 -10.27
CA ASP A 59 2.80 9.38 -10.19
C ASP A 59 1.49 9.22 -10.95
N ARG A 60 0.42 9.81 -10.42
CA ARG A 60 -0.90 9.81 -11.06
C ARG A 60 -0.77 10.10 -12.57
N PRO A 61 -1.43 9.31 -13.44
CA PRO A 61 -1.35 9.53 -14.88
C PRO A 61 -1.74 10.96 -15.27
N ALA A 62 -0.98 11.55 -16.20
CA ALA A 62 -1.24 12.91 -16.66
C ALA A 62 -2.66 13.04 -17.24
N GLY A 63 -3.43 13.99 -16.72
CA GLY A 63 -4.82 14.21 -17.14
C GLY A 63 -5.85 13.30 -16.47
N TYR A 64 -5.44 12.40 -15.57
CA TYR A 64 -6.39 11.63 -14.77
C TYR A 64 -7.13 12.56 -13.79
N VAL A 65 -8.46 12.54 -13.87
CA VAL A 65 -9.33 13.29 -12.96
C VAL A 65 -10.18 12.29 -12.19
N PRO A 66 -9.95 12.11 -10.88
CA PRO A 66 -10.75 11.19 -10.08
C PRO A 66 -12.20 11.69 -9.97
N ASN A 67 -13.15 10.77 -9.86
CA ASN A 67 -14.52 11.13 -9.50
C ASN A 67 -14.53 11.82 -8.13
N PRO A 68 -15.46 12.78 -7.90
CA PRO A 68 -15.60 13.42 -6.61
C PRO A 68 -16.03 12.40 -5.54
N PRO A 69 -15.59 12.60 -4.28
CA PRO A 69 -16.02 11.74 -3.19
C PRO A 69 -17.52 11.94 -2.90
N PRO A 70 -18.17 11.03 -2.16
CA PRO A 70 -19.50 11.28 -1.62
C PRO A 70 -19.54 12.59 -0.83
N THR A 71 -20.68 13.28 -0.83
CA THR A 71 -20.85 14.47 0.01
C THR A 71 -20.87 14.09 1.48
N TYR A 72 -20.01 14.72 2.26
CA TYR A 72 -19.94 14.58 3.72
C TYR A 72 -20.42 15.86 4.42
N ASP A 73 -21.12 15.71 5.54
CA ASP A 73 -21.38 16.85 6.44
C ASP A 73 -20.11 17.17 7.22
N THR A 74 -19.47 18.29 6.90
CA THR A 74 -18.20 18.71 7.52
C THR A 74 -18.37 19.32 8.91
N ASN A 75 -19.61 19.44 9.39
CA ASN A 75 -19.94 19.78 10.77
C ASN A 75 -19.99 18.56 11.69
N GLU A 76 -19.91 17.34 11.15
CA GLU A 76 -19.84 16.14 11.95
C GLU A 76 -18.57 16.12 12.81
N ASP A 77 -18.73 15.71 14.06
CA ASP A 77 -17.62 15.62 15.00
C ASP A 77 -16.66 14.51 14.58
N ILE A 78 -15.41 14.89 14.33
CA ILE A 78 -14.30 13.98 14.04
C ILE A 78 -13.54 13.79 15.35
N PRO A 79 -13.37 12.55 15.85
CA PRO A 79 -12.62 12.31 17.06
C PRO A 79 -11.15 12.72 16.87
N GLU A 80 -10.50 13.11 17.96
CA GLU A 80 -9.07 13.47 17.94
C GLU A 80 -8.19 12.30 17.46
N THR A 81 -8.60 11.08 17.80
CA THR A 81 -7.94 9.84 17.38
C THR A 81 -8.96 8.86 16.81
N PHE A 82 -8.56 8.14 15.77
CA PHE A 82 -9.39 7.09 15.17
C PHE A 82 -8.51 5.92 14.73
N ASP A 83 -8.97 4.70 15.00
CA ASP A 83 -8.31 3.47 14.57
C ASP A 83 -9.35 2.49 13.99
N SER A 84 -9.23 2.19 12.70
CA SER A 84 -10.11 1.25 12.00
C SER A 84 -10.15 -0.15 12.65
N ARG A 85 -9.05 -0.57 13.30
CA ARG A 85 -8.95 -1.88 13.96
C ARG A 85 -9.80 -1.95 15.23
N GLU A 86 -10.00 -0.81 15.88
CA GLU A 86 -10.85 -0.67 17.05
C GLU A 86 -12.31 -0.44 16.65
N GLN A 87 -12.54 0.34 15.58
CA GLN A 87 -13.88 0.62 15.06
C GLN A 87 -14.53 -0.62 14.43
N TRP A 88 -13.76 -1.46 13.72
CA TRP A 88 -14.23 -2.68 13.08
C TRP A 88 -13.39 -3.90 13.51
N PRO A 89 -13.50 -4.32 14.79
CA PRO A 89 -12.64 -5.36 15.34
C PRO A 89 -12.88 -6.74 14.72
N ASP A 90 -14.06 -6.96 14.16
CA ASP A 90 -14.48 -8.19 13.50
C ASP A 90 -13.98 -8.32 12.06
N CYS A 91 -13.43 -7.24 11.47
CA CYS A 91 -12.83 -7.27 10.15
C CYS A 91 -11.35 -7.64 10.25
N ALA A 92 -11.05 -8.92 10.00
CA ALA A 92 -9.70 -9.45 10.18
C ALA A 92 -8.66 -8.83 9.23
N SER A 93 -9.07 -8.45 8.02
CA SER A 93 -8.20 -7.87 6.99
C SER A 93 -7.56 -6.54 7.44
N ILE A 94 -8.25 -5.73 8.25
CA ILE A 94 -7.74 -4.43 8.74
C ILE A 94 -6.50 -4.61 9.64
N LYS A 95 -6.34 -5.81 10.22
CA LYS A 95 -5.20 -6.16 11.09
C LYS A 95 -4.12 -6.93 10.34
N GLU A 96 -4.39 -7.37 9.11
CA GLU A 96 -3.46 -8.16 8.32
C GLU A 96 -2.40 -7.24 7.70
N ILE A 97 -1.13 -7.59 7.90
CA ILE A 97 -0.01 -6.96 7.19
C ILE A 97 0.48 -7.94 6.14
N ARG A 98 0.62 -7.46 4.90
CA ARG A 98 1.02 -8.25 3.76
C ARG A 98 2.43 -7.91 3.29
N ASP A 99 3.02 -8.81 2.51
CA ASP A 99 4.37 -8.71 1.98
C ASP A 99 4.33 -8.75 0.45
N GLN A 100 4.75 -7.65 -0.19
CA GLN A 100 4.87 -7.53 -1.65
C GLN A 100 6.13 -8.20 -2.21
N ALA A 101 6.99 -8.71 -1.34
CA ALA A 101 8.24 -9.38 -1.68
C ALA A 101 9.13 -8.52 -2.60
N SER A 102 9.87 -9.18 -3.50
CA SER A 102 10.81 -8.57 -4.44
C SER A 102 10.15 -7.98 -5.69
N CYS A 103 8.96 -7.41 -5.56
CA CYS A 103 8.15 -6.87 -6.66
C CYS A 103 7.64 -5.48 -6.29
N GLY A 104 7.76 -4.50 -7.19
CA GLY A 104 7.24 -3.13 -7.03
C GLY A 104 5.71 -3.04 -7.13
N SER A 105 4.99 -3.96 -6.49
CA SER A 105 3.53 -4.07 -6.55
C SER A 105 2.81 -3.37 -5.39
N CYS A 106 3.48 -2.48 -4.64
CA CYS A 106 2.88 -1.72 -3.54
C CYS A 106 1.57 -1.00 -3.93
N TRP A 107 1.48 -0.52 -5.17
CA TRP A 107 0.27 0.09 -5.74
C TRP A 107 -0.92 -0.89 -5.77
N ALA A 108 -0.67 -2.17 -6.08
CA ALA A 108 -1.67 -3.23 -6.10
C ALA A 108 -2.06 -3.62 -4.67
N PHE A 109 -1.07 -3.84 -3.80
CA PHE A 109 -1.29 -4.21 -2.39
C PHE A 109 -2.13 -3.19 -1.65
N ALA A 110 -1.76 -1.90 -1.70
CA ALA A 110 -2.49 -0.84 -1.03
C ALA A 110 -3.97 -0.79 -1.45
N VAL A 111 -4.26 -1.02 -2.74
CA VAL A 111 -5.62 -1.03 -3.27
C VAL A 111 -6.39 -2.28 -2.84
N VAL A 112 -5.83 -3.48 -3.00
CA VAL A 112 -6.55 -4.71 -2.64
C VAL A 112 -6.75 -4.89 -1.14
N GLU A 113 -5.86 -4.36 -0.31
CA GLU A 113 -6.01 -4.30 1.14
C GLU A 113 -7.20 -3.40 1.52
N ALA A 114 -7.21 -2.15 1.04
CA ALA A 114 -8.32 -1.24 1.27
C ALA A 114 -9.67 -1.78 0.74
N ILE A 115 -9.67 -2.46 -0.42
CA ILE A 115 -10.88 -3.11 -0.93
C ILE A 115 -11.33 -4.25 0.00
N SER A 116 -10.42 -5.12 0.44
CA SER A 116 -10.73 -6.24 1.35
C SER A 116 -11.40 -5.72 2.63
N ASP A 117 -10.82 -4.65 3.20
CA ASP A 117 -11.37 -3.97 4.38
C ASP A 117 -12.74 -3.39 4.12
N ARG A 118 -12.92 -2.66 3.02
CA ARG A 118 -14.19 -2.02 2.65
C ARG A 118 -15.30 -3.04 2.39
N ILE A 119 -14.98 -4.21 1.82
CA ILE A 119 -15.95 -5.29 1.67
C ILE A 119 -16.45 -5.75 3.06
N CYS A 120 -15.54 -5.91 4.02
CA CYS A 120 -15.91 -6.28 5.38
C CYS A 120 -16.70 -5.18 6.09
N VAL A 121 -16.25 -3.93 6.04
CA VAL A 121 -16.91 -2.77 6.67
C VAL A 121 -18.32 -2.59 6.10
N ALA A 122 -18.45 -2.55 4.77
CA ALA A 122 -19.75 -2.34 4.11
C ALA A 122 -20.74 -3.49 4.36
N SER A 123 -20.24 -4.71 4.52
CA SER A 123 -21.05 -5.88 4.85
C SER A 123 -21.27 -6.10 6.35
N LYS A 124 -20.73 -5.20 7.20
CA LYS A 124 -20.78 -5.31 8.67
C LYS A 124 -20.23 -6.66 9.17
N GLY A 125 -19.11 -7.10 8.61
CA GLY A 125 -18.45 -8.37 8.96
C GLY A 125 -19.01 -9.61 8.27
N ALA A 126 -20.12 -9.50 7.51
CA ALA A 126 -20.74 -10.66 6.86
C ALA A 126 -19.93 -11.21 5.69
N GLN A 127 -19.11 -10.39 5.04
CA GLN A 127 -18.20 -10.80 3.97
C GLN A 127 -16.77 -10.48 4.38
N GLN A 128 -15.92 -11.50 4.47
CA GLN A 128 -14.49 -11.34 4.71
C GLN A 128 -13.74 -12.05 3.59
N VAL A 129 -13.23 -11.25 2.66
CA VAL A 129 -12.50 -11.73 1.49
C VAL A 129 -11.17 -11.00 1.40
N GLU A 130 -10.10 -11.77 1.26
CA GLU A 130 -8.79 -11.25 0.90
C GLU A 130 -8.78 -11.11 -0.64
N ILE A 131 -8.75 -9.88 -1.16
CA ILE A 131 -8.67 -9.63 -2.60
C ILE A 131 -7.25 -9.89 -3.09
N SER A 132 -7.15 -10.54 -4.24
CA SER A 132 -5.90 -11.02 -4.82
C SER A 132 -5.03 -9.88 -5.35
N ALA A 133 -3.90 -9.64 -4.68
CA ALA A 133 -2.83 -8.83 -5.24
C ALA A 133 -2.22 -9.46 -6.51
N GLU A 134 -2.30 -10.79 -6.65
CA GLU A 134 -1.81 -11.52 -7.84
C GLU A 134 -2.64 -11.17 -9.08
N ASP A 135 -3.97 -11.22 -8.98
CA ASP A 135 -4.88 -10.89 -10.08
C ASP A 135 -4.74 -9.41 -10.47
N MET A 136 -4.62 -8.52 -9.48
CA MET A 136 -4.36 -7.10 -9.73
C MET A 136 -3.01 -6.90 -10.46
N ASN A 137 -1.93 -7.46 -9.92
CA ASN A 137 -0.58 -7.23 -10.44
C ASN A 137 -0.33 -7.90 -11.80
N SER A 138 -0.95 -9.04 -12.08
CA SER A 138 -0.68 -9.81 -13.30
C SER A 138 -1.68 -9.56 -14.43
N CYS A 139 -2.94 -9.24 -14.12
CA CYS A 139 -4.03 -9.20 -15.10
C CYS A 139 -4.63 -7.81 -15.33
N SER A 140 -4.29 -6.80 -14.53
CA SER A 140 -4.70 -5.42 -14.78
C SER A 140 -3.73 -4.72 -15.74
N ASP A 141 -4.21 -3.64 -16.36
CA ASP A 141 -3.41 -2.69 -17.11
C ASP A 141 -2.90 -1.53 -16.23
N ALA A 142 -3.11 -1.62 -14.91
CA ALA A 142 -2.75 -0.58 -13.94
C ALA A 142 -1.27 -0.59 -13.55
N GLY A 143 -0.53 -1.66 -13.86
CA GLY A 143 0.89 -1.75 -13.55
C GLY A 143 1.45 -3.16 -13.61
N SER A 144 2.65 -3.30 -13.04
CA SER A 144 3.41 -4.55 -12.95
C SER A 144 4.35 -4.51 -11.73
N CYS A 145 5.30 -5.45 -11.64
CA CYS A 145 6.39 -5.38 -10.68
C CYS A 145 7.38 -4.23 -10.92
N ASP A 146 7.34 -3.58 -12.08
CA ASP A 146 8.12 -2.37 -12.38
C ASP A 146 7.40 -1.08 -11.93
N GLY A 147 6.17 -1.23 -11.44
CA GLY A 147 5.36 -0.17 -10.87
C GLY A 147 3.99 -0.01 -11.52
N GLY A 148 3.16 0.83 -10.93
CA GLY A 148 1.77 1.01 -11.33
C GLY A 148 1.07 2.16 -10.61
N TYR A 149 -0.22 2.30 -10.90
CA TYR A 149 -1.03 3.46 -10.53
C TYR A 149 -2.21 3.03 -9.64
N ILE A 150 -2.39 3.69 -8.49
CA ILE A 150 -3.54 3.45 -7.58
C ILE A 150 -4.86 3.74 -8.29
N GLU A 151 -4.90 4.82 -9.08
CA GLU A 151 -6.07 5.25 -9.82
C GLU A 151 -6.59 4.17 -10.77
N MET A 152 -5.73 3.68 -11.65
CA MET A 152 -6.08 2.65 -12.63
C MET A 152 -6.42 1.32 -11.96
N ALA A 153 -5.80 1.01 -10.82
CA ALA A 153 -6.10 -0.21 -10.07
C ALA A 153 -7.54 -0.20 -9.52
N TYR A 154 -8.00 0.94 -8.99
CA TYR A 154 -9.41 1.08 -8.61
C TYR A 154 -10.36 1.07 -9.81
N ASP A 155 -9.98 1.67 -10.94
CA ASP A 155 -10.79 1.60 -12.17
C ASP A 155 -10.93 0.15 -12.64
N TYR A 156 -9.84 -0.62 -12.69
CA TYR A 156 -9.88 -2.04 -13.03
C TYR A 156 -10.80 -2.84 -12.08
N TYR A 157 -10.76 -2.55 -10.78
CA TYR A 157 -11.67 -3.18 -9.81
C TYR A 157 -13.15 -2.85 -10.08
N VAL A 158 -13.46 -1.63 -10.53
CA VAL A 158 -14.82 -1.21 -10.86
C VAL A 158 -15.26 -1.68 -12.25
N GLU A 159 -14.35 -1.90 -13.20
CA GLU A 159 -14.69 -2.30 -14.57
C GLU A 159 -14.71 -3.82 -14.74
N THR A 160 -13.69 -4.50 -14.23
CA THR A 160 -13.45 -5.93 -14.41
C THR A 160 -13.68 -6.73 -13.13
N GLY A 161 -13.35 -6.13 -11.98
CA GLY A 161 -13.34 -6.82 -10.70
C GLY A 161 -12.11 -7.71 -10.51
N LEU A 162 -11.96 -8.23 -9.29
CA LEU A 162 -10.80 -9.00 -8.85
C LEU A 162 -11.24 -10.27 -8.13
N VAL A 163 -10.49 -11.34 -8.28
CA VAL A 163 -10.74 -12.58 -7.52
C VAL A 163 -10.16 -12.50 -6.12
N SER A 164 -10.55 -13.43 -5.26
CA SER A 164 -9.94 -13.61 -3.94
C SER A 164 -8.53 -14.20 -4.04
N GLY A 165 -7.67 -13.91 -3.08
CA GLY A 165 -6.30 -14.39 -3.04
C GLY A 165 -5.51 -13.85 -1.85
N GLY A 166 -4.99 -14.75 -1.03
CA GLY A 166 -4.15 -14.41 0.12
C GLY A 166 -2.66 -14.35 -0.20
N LEU A 167 -1.83 -14.33 0.84
CA LEU A 167 -0.37 -14.31 0.73
C LEU A 167 0.23 -15.57 0.09
N TYR A 168 1.52 -15.48 -0.23
CA TYR A 168 2.31 -16.59 -0.72
C TYR A 168 2.15 -17.84 0.12
N ASN A 169 1.86 -18.96 -0.54
CA ASN A 169 1.67 -20.28 0.06
C ASN A 169 0.56 -20.37 1.13
N SER A 170 -0.34 -19.37 1.23
CA SER A 170 -1.48 -19.39 2.16
C SER A 170 -2.57 -20.38 1.74
N LYS A 171 -2.65 -20.70 0.45
CA LYS A 171 -3.73 -21.49 -0.17
C LYS A 171 -5.13 -20.90 0.09
N LYS A 172 -5.20 -19.59 0.34
CA LYS A 172 -6.45 -18.84 0.54
C LYS A 172 -6.89 -18.16 -0.76
N GLY A 173 -8.15 -18.36 -1.10
CA GLY A 173 -8.78 -17.71 -2.26
C GLY A 173 -8.45 -18.37 -3.60
N CYS A 174 -8.93 -17.74 -4.67
CA CYS A 174 -8.76 -18.17 -6.04
C CYS A 174 -7.29 -18.07 -6.50
N GLN A 175 -6.62 -16.93 -6.25
CA GLN A 175 -5.26 -16.66 -6.69
C GLN A 175 -4.42 -16.08 -5.55
N PRO A 176 -3.87 -16.94 -4.68
CA PRO A 176 -2.84 -16.51 -3.74
C PRO A 176 -1.63 -15.91 -4.46
N TYR A 177 -0.94 -14.98 -3.81
CA TYR A 177 0.27 -14.35 -4.33
C TYR A 177 1.34 -15.40 -4.66
N THR A 178 2.02 -15.27 -5.80
CA THR A 178 2.96 -16.28 -6.27
C THR A 178 4.42 -15.95 -6.00
N ILE A 179 4.72 -14.70 -5.67
CA ILE A 179 6.08 -14.24 -5.40
C ILE A 179 6.42 -14.56 -3.93
N PRO A 180 7.47 -15.35 -3.66
CA PRO A 180 7.85 -15.71 -2.30
C PRO A 180 8.40 -14.50 -1.56
N GLY A 181 8.05 -14.38 -0.27
CA GLY A 181 8.71 -13.44 0.63
C GLY A 181 10.22 -13.69 0.70
N CYS A 182 10.97 -12.64 1.00
CA CYS A 182 12.42 -12.66 1.06
C CYS A 182 12.92 -11.89 2.29
N ASP A 183 14.10 -12.25 2.80
CA ASP A 183 14.64 -11.61 4.00
C ASP A 183 15.30 -10.26 3.63
N HIS A 184 14.75 -9.17 4.16
CA HIS A 184 15.18 -7.79 3.88
C HIS A 184 16.30 -7.25 4.81
N HIS A 185 16.84 -8.06 5.72
CA HIS A 185 17.68 -7.55 6.83
C HIS A 185 18.44 -8.63 7.64
N VAL A 186 18.13 -9.91 7.46
CA VAL A 186 18.68 -11.00 8.26
C VAL A 186 19.05 -12.18 7.36
N LYS A 187 20.08 -12.95 7.75
CA LYS A 187 20.10 -14.37 7.36
C LYS A 187 19.03 -15.08 8.19
N GLY A 188 17.78 -14.94 7.76
CA GLY A 188 16.64 -15.62 8.34
C GLY A 188 16.41 -16.95 7.65
N LYS A 189 15.15 -17.31 7.46
CA LYS A 189 14.75 -18.57 6.83
C LYS A 189 14.44 -18.41 5.35
N LEU A 190 14.36 -17.18 4.85
CA LEU A 190 13.99 -16.87 3.46
C LEU A 190 15.25 -16.50 2.66
N PRO A 191 15.22 -16.64 1.32
CA PRO A 191 16.31 -16.16 0.49
C PRO A 191 16.46 -14.63 0.60
N PRO A 192 17.66 -14.08 0.35
CA PRO A 192 17.84 -12.63 0.24
C PRO A 192 16.98 -12.06 -0.89
N CYS A 193 16.46 -10.86 -0.68
CA CYS A 193 15.72 -10.16 -1.72
C CYS A 193 16.63 -9.74 -2.88
N THR A 194 16.21 -10.02 -4.11
CA THR A 194 16.83 -9.52 -5.33
C THR A 194 15.91 -8.49 -5.97
N SER A 195 16.42 -7.32 -6.34
CA SER A 195 15.64 -6.31 -7.06
C SER A 195 15.25 -6.80 -8.46
N GLY A 196 14.03 -6.46 -8.92
CA GLY A 196 13.62 -6.64 -10.33
C GLY A 196 13.10 -8.04 -10.65
N GLY A 197 12.17 -8.57 -9.86
CA GLY A 197 11.45 -9.79 -10.19
C GLY A 197 10.51 -9.61 -11.38
N ASP A 198 10.43 -10.63 -12.25
CA ASP A 198 9.48 -10.66 -13.36
C ASP A 198 8.04 -10.62 -12.85
N THR A 199 7.18 -9.90 -13.56
CA THR A 199 5.75 -9.91 -13.26
C THR A 199 5.16 -11.28 -13.60
N PRO A 200 4.45 -11.95 -12.67
CA PRO A 200 3.78 -13.21 -12.97
C PRO A 200 2.84 -13.08 -14.16
N ALA A 201 2.76 -14.12 -14.99
CA ALA A 201 1.84 -14.13 -16.11
C ALA A 201 0.38 -14.14 -15.64
N CYS A 202 -0.47 -13.32 -16.26
CA CYS A 202 -1.91 -13.34 -16.01
C CYS A 202 -2.49 -14.74 -16.24
N LYS A 203 -3.22 -15.26 -15.25
CA LYS A 203 -3.96 -16.51 -15.34
C LYS A 203 -5.43 -16.23 -15.09
N HIS A 204 -6.32 -16.75 -15.95
CA HIS A 204 -7.77 -16.67 -15.73
C HIS A 204 -8.31 -17.97 -15.13
N THR A 205 -7.58 -18.50 -14.14
CA THR A 205 -7.86 -19.77 -13.46
C THR A 205 -7.49 -19.67 -11.98
N CYS A 206 -8.32 -20.26 -11.12
CA CYS A 206 -8.01 -20.40 -9.70
C CYS A 206 -7.06 -21.58 -9.43
N GLU A 207 -6.47 -21.60 -8.24
CA GLU A 207 -5.83 -22.80 -7.67
C GLU A 207 -6.78 -24.00 -7.74
N ALA A 208 -6.24 -25.17 -8.09
CA ALA A 208 -7.06 -26.36 -8.38
C ALA A 208 -7.89 -26.84 -7.18
N SER A 209 -7.47 -26.52 -5.95
CA SER A 209 -8.17 -26.83 -4.70
C SER A 209 -9.28 -25.83 -4.37
N TYR A 210 -9.45 -24.75 -5.13
CA TYR A 210 -10.44 -23.72 -4.87
C TYR A 210 -11.78 -24.02 -5.58
N ASN A 211 -12.87 -23.75 -4.87
CA ASN A 211 -14.18 -24.32 -5.20
C ASN A 211 -14.98 -23.51 -6.23
N ARG A 212 -14.46 -22.34 -6.61
CA ARG A 212 -15.10 -21.42 -7.56
C ARG A 212 -14.23 -21.27 -8.79
N THR A 213 -14.87 -20.98 -9.92
CA THR A 213 -14.16 -20.59 -11.14
C THR A 213 -13.63 -19.17 -10.99
N TYR A 214 -12.62 -18.82 -11.79
CA TYR A 214 -12.07 -17.45 -11.81
C TYR A 214 -13.16 -16.39 -12.00
N THR A 215 -14.01 -16.56 -13.02
CA THR A 215 -15.12 -15.62 -13.27
C THR A 215 -16.16 -15.62 -12.16
N GLY A 216 -16.43 -16.78 -11.54
CA GLY A 216 -17.40 -16.90 -10.45
C GLY A 216 -16.90 -16.35 -9.11
N ASP A 217 -15.61 -16.03 -9.00
CA ASP A 217 -15.00 -15.45 -7.80
C ASP A 217 -14.69 -13.95 -7.94
N LYS A 218 -15.05 -13.32 -9.07
CA LYS A 218 -14.83 -11.88 -9.26
C LYS A 218 -15.69 -11.05 -8.30
N HIS A 219 -15.04 -10.24 -7.48
CA HIS A 219 -15.60 -9.18 -6.66
C HIS A 219 -15.43 -7.85 -7.38
N LYS A 220 -16.49 -7.04 -7.45
CA LYS A 220 -16.52 -5.83 -8.25
C LYS A 220 -17.00 -4.63 -7.43
N GLY A 221 -16.28 -3.52 -7.54
CA GLY A 221 -16.67 -2.26 -6.95
C GLY A 221 -17.79 -1.58 -7.73
N SER A 222 -18.60 -0.77 -7.06
CA SER A 222 -19.65 0.00 -7.74
C SER A 222 -19.14 1.32 -8.32
N LYS A 223 -18.17 1.95 -7.67
CA LYS A 223 -17.61 3.26 -8.03
C LYS A 223 -16.24 3.45 -7.38
N THR A 224 -15.42 4.29 -8.00
CA THR A 224 -14.17 4.82 -7.43
C THR A 224 -14.26 6.34 -7.32
N TYR A 225 -13.50 6.93 -6.41
CA TYR A 225 -13.42 8.38 -6.19
C TYR A 225 -12.10 8.74 -5.51
N GLY A 226 -11.70 10.01 -5.59
CA GLY A 226 -10.48 10.53 -4.99
C GLY A 226 -10.75 11.68 -4.03
N PHE A 227 -9.79 11.94 -3.14
CA PHE A 227 -9.83 13.04 -2.19
C PHE A 227 -8.79 14.10 -2.51
N SER A 228 -9.10 15.35 -2.14
CA SER A 228 -8.05 16.34 -1.88
C SER A 228 -7.54 16.12 -0.45
N LEU A 229 -6.22 16.04 -0.27
CA LEU A 229 -5.56 15.73 1.01
C LEU A 229 -5.77 16.79 2.11
N GLN A 230 -6.42 17.91 1.81
CA GLN A 230 -6.66 19.01 2.74
C GLN A 230 -8.02 18.94 3.45
N ASN A 231 -8.82 17.90 3.19
CA ASN A 231 -10.23 17.89 3.56
C ASN A 231 -10.55 16.94 4.71
N LYS A 232 -11.35 17.43 5.66
CA LYS A 232 -12.09 16.63 6.65
C LYS A 232 -12.83 15.43 6.03
N GLU A 233 -13.15 15.52 4.74
CA GLU A 233 -13.79 14.47 3.96
C GLU A 233 -13.05 13.13 3.99
N VAL A 234 -11.71 13.11 3.96
CA VAL A 234 -10.98 11.84 4.02
C VAL A 234 -11.08 11.21 5.40
N GLN A 235 -11.07 12.01 6.47
CA GLN A 235 -11.27 11.54 7.83
C GLN A 235 -12.68 10.96 7.99
N LEU A 236 -13.69 11.68 7.52
CA LEU A 236 -15.09 11.24 7.54
C LEU A 236 -15.33 9.99 6.68
N ASP A 237 -14.66 9.87 5.52
CA ASP A 237 -14.75 8.68 4.69
C ASP A 237 -14.10 7.48 5.37
N ILE A 238 -12.91 7.64 5.96
CA ILE A 238 -12.24 6.57 6.70
C ILE A 238 -13.14 6.12 7.86
N MET A 239 -13.71 7.04 8.64
CA MET A 239 -14.59 6.73 9.77
C MET A 239 -15.88 5.99 9.38
N LYS A 240 -16.40 6.24 8.18
CA LYS A 240 -17.69 5.68 7.73
C LYS A 240 -17.54 4.44 6.88
N ASN A 241 -16.47 4.37 6.08
CA ASN A 241 -16.31 3.38 5.02
C ASN A 241 -15.06 2.51 5.20
N GLY A 242 -14.14 2.89 6.07
CA GLY A 242 -12.92 2.13 6.34
C GLY A 242 -11.68 2.64 5.59
N PRO A 243 -10.55 1.92 5.68
CA PRO A 243 -9.25 2.33 5.14
C PRO A 243 -9.25 2.74 3.66
N VAL A 244 -8.27 3.56 3.28
CA VAL A 244 -8.05 4.06 1.90
C VAL A 244 -6.61 3.80 1.48
N ALA A 245 -6.38 3.66 0.18
CA ALA A 245 -5.03 3.63 -0.37
C ALA A 245 -4.49 5.05 -0.56
N VAL A 246 -3.23 5.29 -0.19
CA VAL A 246 -2.55 6.59 -0.33
C VAL A 246 -1.15 6.40 -0.89
N GLY A 247 -0.70 7.39 -1.67
CA GLY A 247 0.67 7.49 -2.15
C GLY A 247 1.44 8.59 -1.44
N PHE A 248 2.72 8.36 -1.17
CA PHE A 248 3.63 9.39 -0.67
C PHE A 248 5.06 9.13 -1.17
N THR A 249 5.88 10.17 -1.21
CA THR A 249 7.29 10.05 -1.60
C THR A 249 8.10 9.45 -0.45
N VAL A 250 8.77 8.33 -0.72
CA VAL A 250 9.73 7.73 0.20
C VAL A 250 11.10 8.38 -0.02
N CYS A 251 11.62 9.06 1.01
CA CYS A 251 12.98 9.59 1.01
C CYS A 251 13.86 8.65 1.86
N HIS A 252 15.18 8.61 1.61
CA HIS A 252 16.11 7.63 2.20
C HIS A 252 16.05 7.46 3.73
N SER A 253 15.56 8.46 4.45
CA SER A 253 15.43 8.44 5.90
C SER A 253 14.24 7.64 6.44
N PHE A 254 13.25 7.33 5.58
CA PHE A 254 12.08 6.52 5.94
C PHE A 254 12.44 5.02 5.88
#